data_AF-A0A8B9R1P4-F1
#
_entry.id   AF-A0A8B9R1P4-F1
#
_cell.length_a   1.000
_cell.length_b   1.000
_cell.length_c   1.000
_cell.angle_alpha   90.00
_cell.angle_beta   90.00
_cell.angle_gamma   90.00
#
_symmetry.space_group_name_H-M   'P 1'
#
loop_
_entity.id
_entity.type
_entity.pdbx_description
1 polymer ?
#
loop_
_entity_poly.entity_id
_entity_poly.type
_entity_poly.pdbx_seq_one_letter_code
_entity_poly.pdbx_strand_id
1 'polypeptide(L)'
;MDSSRGLCRGLPAVGQPRRGVPQLSERWGRSQQPAGKSRLGHLPVTVPPESVAETEKSYEQCDCASQTPQETHEDHDTSTENADDSNHDPQFEPIVSLPEQEIKTLEEDEEELFKMRAKLFRFASENDLPEWKERGTGDVKLLKHKEKGTIRLLMRRDKTLKICANHYITPLMELKPNAGSDRAWVWNTHADFADESPKPELLAIRFLNAENAQKFKAKFEECRNEVDKRAKKAGTDKNDSADKVAEKLEELSVKEESKESEKKETKEKNEEKQ
;
A
#
# COMPACT_ATOMS: atom_id res chain seq x y z
N MET A 1 -40.85 -71.05 10.42
CA MET A 1 -42.20 -70.48 10.20
C MET A 1 -42.76 -70.21 11.59
N ASP A 2 -42.99 -69.00 12.07
CA ASP A 2 -42.97 -67.66 11.50
C ASP A 2 -42.78 -66.69 12.68
N SER A 3 -42.07 -65.58 12.49
CA SER A 3 -41.61 -64.70 13.57
C SER A 3 -42.04 -63.26 13.34
N SER A 4 -42.81 -62.78 14.32
CA SER A 4 -42.66 -61.48 14.98
C SER A 4 -43.24 -60.20 14.37
N ARG A 5 -43.78 -59.43 15.32
CA ARG A 5 -44.54 -58.18 15.25
C ARG A 5 -43.66 -56.97 14.88
N GLY A 6 -44.29 -55.92 14.37
CA GLY A 6 -43.75 -54.56 14.39
C GLY A 6 -44.75 -53.50 13.94
N LEU A 7 -45.27 -52.71 14.89
CA LEU A 7 -46.05 -51.49 14.70
C LEU A 7 -45.13 -50.32 14.30
N CYS A 8 -45.49 -49.50 13.31
CA CYS A 8 -44.96 -48.14 13.16
C CYS A 8 -46.01 -47.17 12.60
N ARG A 9 -46.07 -45.99 13.21
CA ARG A 9 -47.00 -44.88 13.00
C ARG A 9 -46.65 -44.06 11.75
N GLY A 10 -47.66 -43.39 11.19
CA GLY A 10 -47.61 -42.73 9.88
C GLY A 10 -46.89 -41.39 9.79
N LEU A 11 -46.67 -41.00 8.53
CA LEU A 11 -46.15 -39.73 8.01
C LEU A 11 -47.14 -39.18 6.97
N PRO A 12 -47.30 -37.85 6.81
CA PRO A 12 -48.17 -37.28 5.78
C PRO A 12 -47.44 -36.81 4.51
N ALA A 13 -48.18 -36.95 3.41
CA ALA A 13 -48.34 -36.08 2.24
C ALA A 13 -47.13 -35.59 1.39
N VAL A 14 -47.29 -35.89 0.10
CA VAL A 14 -46.51 -35.58 -1.10
C VAL A 14 -46.57 -34.09 -1.48
N GLY A 15 -45.41 -33.50 -1.80
CA GLY A 15 -45.28 -32.19 -2.46
C GLY A 15 -44.56 -32.32 -3.82
N GLN A 16 -45.16 -31.72 -4.86
CA GLN A 16 -44.70 -31.73 -6.26
C GLN A 16 -43.57 -30.70 -6.56
N PRO A 17 -42.86 -30.84 -7.71
CA PRO A 17 -41.67 -30.04 -8.03
C PRO A 17 -42.01 -28.73 -8.78
N ARG A 18 -41.23 -27.67 -8.53
CA ARG A 18 -41.26 -26.44 -9.35
C ARG A 18 -40.04 -26.38 -10.28
N ARG A 19 -40.33 -26.23 -11.59
CA ARG A 19 -39.40 -25.77 -12.64
C ARG A 19 -39.50 -24.25 -12.77
N GLY A 20 -38.44 -23.64 -13.30
CA GLY A 20 -38.59 -22.53 -14.26
C GLY A 20 -38.20 -21.13 -13.78
N VAL A 21 -37.02 -20.72 -14.23
CA VAL A 21 -36.41 -19.38 -14.20
C VAL A 21 -37.18 -18.40 -15.09
N PRO A 22 -37.21 -17.09 -14.77
CA PRO A 22 -37.32 -16.04 -15.77
C PRO A 22 -36.03 -15.20 -15.86
N GLN A 23 -35.47 -15.14 -17.07
CA GLN A 23 -34.55 -14.10 -17.53
C GLN A 23 -35.20 -12.71 -17.39
N LEU A 24 -34.45 -11.72 -16.91
CA LEU A 24 -34.75 -10.32 -17.19
C LEU A 24 -33.59 -9.73 -17.99
N SER A 25 -33.88 -9.43 -19.25
CA SER A 25 -33.03 -8.78 -20.23
C SER A 25 -32.88 -7.28 -19.97
N GLU A 26 -31.70 -6.80 -20.34
CA GLU A 26 -31.29 -5.43 -20.62
C GLU A 26 -32.40 -4.43 -20.96
N ARG A 27 -32.43 -3.29 -20.25
CA ARG A 27 -32.82 -2.01 -20.87
C ARG A 27 -32.25 -0.81 -20.13
N TRP A 28 -31.30 -0.14 -20.77
CA TRP A 28 -30.85 1.20 -20.43
C TRP A 28 -32.02 2.18 -20.63
N GLY A 29 -32.49 2.73 -19.51
CA GLY A 29 -33.50 3.79 -19.47
C GLY A 29 -32.91 5.10 -19.95
N ARG A 30 -33.25 5.47 -21.18
CA ARG A 30 -33.05 6.77 -21.82
C ARG A 30 -33.77 7.85 -21.00
N SER A 31 -33.02 8.73 -20.33
CA SER A 31 -33.55 9.95 -19.70
C SER A 31 -34.09 10.89 -20.77
N GLN A 32 -35.38 11.20 -20.72
CA GLN A 32 -36.05 12.18 -21.57
C GLN A 32 -35.89 13.57 -20.95
N GLN A 33 -35.36 14.50 -21.75
CA GLN A 33 -35.44 15.94 -21.50
C GLN A 33 -36.89 16.42 -21.66
N PRO A 34 -37.36 17.42 -20.88
CA PRO A 34 -38.54 18.17 -21.23
C PRO A 34 -38.25 19.21 -22.31
N ALA A 35 -39.08 19.20 -23.36
CA ALA A 35 -39.10 20.19 -24.42
C ALA A 35 -39.72 21.52 -23.91
N GLY A 36 -38.88 22.54 -23.74
CA GLY A 36 -39.30 23.94 -23.62
C GLY A 36 -39.03 24.66 -24.94
N LYS A 37 -40.09 25.04 -25.66
CA LYS A 37 -40.03 25.92 -26.83
C LYS A 37 -39.87 27.38 -26.37
N SER A 38 -38.79 28.05 -26.77
CA SER A 38 -38.79 29.50 -26.96
C SER A 38 -37.97 29.86 -28.20
N ARG A 39 -38.48 30.84 -28.94
CA ARG A 39 -38.08 31.23 -30.29
C ARG A 39 -36.85 32.15 -30.28
N LEU A 40 -36.08 32.01 -31.37
CA LEU A 40 -35.19 32.94 -32.06
C LEU A 40 -34.85 34.28 -31.39
N GLY A 41 -33.56 34.44 -31.11
CA GLY A 41 -32.83 35.71 -31.23
C GLY A 41 -31.44 35.40 -31.76
N HIS A 42 -31.20 35.69 -33.04
CA HIS A 42 -29.87 35.67 -33.65
C HIS A 42 -29.11 36.93 -33.20
N LEU A 43 -27.94 36.76 -32.61
CA LEU A 43 -26.92 37.81 -32.49
C LEU A 43 -25.58 37.23 -32.96
N PRO A 44 -24.82 37.98 -33.78
CA PRO A 44 -23.64 37.45 -34.47
C PRO A 44 -22.46 37.24 -33.51
N VAL A 45 -21.81 36.08 -33.65
CA VAL A 45 -20.52 35.76 -33.04
C VAL A 45 -19.45 36.53 -33.80
N THR A 46 -18.92 37.59 -33.21
CA THR A 46 -17.68 38.25 -33.66
C THR A 46 -16.51 37.57 -32.98
N VAL A 47 -15.64 36.96 -33.78
CA VAL A 47 -14.35 36.37 -33.39
C VAL A 47 -13.35 37.52 -33.21
N PRO A 48 -12.70 37.71 -32.05
CA PRO A 48 -11.61 38.66 -31.94
C PRO A 48 -10.33 38.07 -32.56
N PRO A 49 -9.54 38.88 -33.31
CA PRO A 49 -8.31 38.42 -33.93
C PRO A 49 -7.18 38.23 -32.92
N GLU A 50 -6.30 37.29 -33.25
CA GLU A 50 -5.00 37.04 -32.65
C GLU A 50 -4.20 38.33 -32.51
N SER A 51 -3.72 38.62 -31.29
CA SER A 51 -2.65 39.59 -31.05
C SER A 51 -1.43 38.84 -30.52
N VAL A 52 -0.50 38.60 -31.43
CA VAL A 52 0.89 38.23 -31.15
C VAL A 52 1.53 39.33 -30.30
N ALA A 53 2.00 38.97 -29.11
CA ALA A 53 2.93 39.78 -28.34
C ALA A 53 4.16 38.90 -28.09
N GLU A 54 5.15 39.11 -28.94
CA GLU A 54 6.51 38.62 -28.78
C GLU A 54 7.12 39.25 -27.53
N THR A 55 7.46 38.42 -26.55
CA THR A 55 8.48 38.78 -25.56
C THR A 55 9.55 37.72 -25.64
N GLU A 56 10.57 38.02 -26.42
CA GLU A 56 11.84 37.30 -26.48
C GLU A 56 12.49 37.33 -25.09
N LYS A 57 12.71 36.14 -24.52
CA LYS A 57 13.67 35.97 -23.43
C LYS A 57 14.66 34.93 -23.90
N SER A 58 15.74 35.43 -24.48
CA SER A 58 16.89 34.70 -24.99
C SER A 58 17.49 33.82 -23.91
N TYR A 59 17.49 32.51 -24.16
CA TYR A 59 18.28 31.52 -23.45
C TYR A 59 19.55 31.34 -24.27
N GLU A 60 20.65 31.98 -23.88
CA GLU A 60 21.95 31.75 -24.52
C GLU A 60 22.54 30.44 -24.01
N GLN A 61 22.42 29.42 -24.87
CA GLN A 61 23.29 28.25 -24.93
C GLN A 61 24.58 28.70 -25.64
N CYS A 62 25.71 28.71 -24.95
CA CYS A 62 27.02 28.96 -25.57
C CYS A 62 27.76 27.63 -25.73
N ASP A 63 27.81 27.15 -26.96
CA ASP A 63 28.72 26.12 -27.45
C ASP A 63 29.35 26.66 -28.74
N CYS A 64 30.64 27.01 -28.74
CA CYS A 64 31.45 26.97 -29.95
C CYS A 64 32.93 26.84 -29.61
N ALA A 65 33.55 25.86 -30.26
CA ALA A 65 34.95 25.51 -30.19
C ALA A 65 35.84 26.46 -31.01
N SER A 66 37.10 26.56 -30.56
CA SER A 66 38.34 26.68 -31.33
C SER A 66 38.49 27.85 -32.33
N GLN A 67 39.36 28.81 -31.97
CA GLN A 67 40.58 29.14 -32.74
C GLN A 67 41.45 30.17 -31.99
N THR A 68 42.74 29.86 -31.89
CA THR A 68 43.85 30.72 -31.43
C THR A 68 44.28 31.71 -32.52
N PRO A 69 44.93 32.82 -32.15
CA PRO A 69 46.38 32.91 -32.42
C PRO A 69 47.25 33.55 -31.30
N GLN A 70 48.48 33.03 -31.19
CA GLN A 70 49.71 33.58 -30.56
C GLN A 70 50.03 35.00 -31.06
N GLU A 71 50.83 35.88 -30.46
CA GLU A 71 51.70 35.98 -29.29
C GLU A 71 52.14 37.46 -29.21
N THR A 72 52.31 38.06 -28.03
CA THR A 72 53.42 39.00 -27.76
C THR A 72 53.69 39.06 -26.25
N HIS A 73 54.96 38.88 -25.94
CA HIS A 73 55.60 38.77 -24.63
C HIS A 73 56.08 40.15 -24.17
N GLU A 74 55.67 40.60 -22.98
CA GLU A 74 56.39 41.62 -22.21
C GLU A 74 56.41 41.19 -20.73
N ASP A 75 57.63 41.07 -20.20
CA ASP A 75 57.95 40.67 -18.85
C ASP A 75 57.42 41.66 -17.80
N HIS A 76 56.72 41.15 -16.79
CA HIS A 76 56.61 41.81 -15.48
C HIS A 76 56.75 40.77 -14.37
N ASP A 77 58.00 40.60 -13.91
CA ASP A 77 58.33 39.89 -12.68
C ASP A 77 57.81 40.68 -11.48
N THR A 78 56.71 40.21 -10.91
CA THR A 78 56.31 40.52 -9.53
C THR A 78 56.06 39.21 -8.82
N SER A 79 57.15 38.66 -8.29
CA SER A 79 57.10 37.63 -7.27
C SER A 79 56.47 38.17 -5.97
N THR A 80 55.65 37.31 -5.34
CA THR A 80 55.23 37.29 -3.92
C THR A 80 54.32 38.42 -3.41
N GLU A 81 53.05 38.13 -3.09
CA GLU A 81 52.57 37.72 -1.74
C GLU A 81 51.01 37.71 -1.69
N ASN A 82 50.49 36.57 -1.23
CA ASN A 82 49.23 36.29 -0.51
C ASN A 82 48.21 37.43 -0.28
N ALA A 83 46.95 37.23 -0.68
CA ALA A 83 45.76 37.27 0.19
C ALA A 83 44.45 37.16 -0.63
N ASP A 84 44.31 36.09 -1.42
CA ASP A 84 42.99 35.63 -1.86
C ASP A 84 42.45 34.68 -0.79
N ASP A 85 42.00 35.21 0.36
CA ASP A 85 41.22 34.42 1.32
C ASP A 85 40.45 35.30 2.32
N SER A 86 39.40 35.99 1.83
CA SER A 86 38.43 36.65 2.70
C SER A 86 37.05 35.97 2.64
N ASN A 87 37.03 34.64 2.54
CA ASN A 87 35.82 33.90 2.93
C ASN A 87 35.70 34.01 4.45
N HIS A 88 34.86 34.93 4.91
CA HIS A 88 34.51 35.05 6.31
C HIS A 88 33.74 33.78 6.72
N ASP A 89 34.45 32.76 7.21
CA ASP A 89 33.90 31.55 7.82
C ASP A 89 34.02 31.66 9.35
N PRO A 90 32.96 32.07 10.06
CA PRO A 90 33.02 32.21 11.51
C PRO A 90 33.21 30.85 12.17
N GLN A 91 34.33 30.69 12.89
CA GLN A 91 34.57 29.49 13.69
C GLN A 91 33.69 29.50 14.95
N PHE A 92 32.90 28.45 15.13
CA PHE A 92 32.11 28.23 16.35
C PHE A 92 32.70 27.10 17.19
N GLU A 93 32.65 27.25 18.52
CA GLU A 93 32.93 26.16 19.43
C GLU A 93 31.74 25.18 19.47
N PRO A 94 31.97 23.86 19.38
CA PRO A 94 30.88 22.89 19.43
C PRO A 94 30.14 22.94 20.76
N ILE A 95 28.82 23.19 20.71
CA ILE A 95 27.95 23.17 21.91
C ILE A 95 27.86 21.75 22.47
N VAL A 96 27.89 20.74 21.59
CA VAL A 96 27.82 19.32 21.95
C VAL A 96 28.79 18.51 21.08
N SER A 97 29.43 17.52 21.69
CA SER A 97 30.16 16.47 20.97
C SER A 97 29.28 15.23 20.90
N LEU A 98 28.87 14.86 19.68
CA LEU A 98 28.08 13.66 19.44
C LEU A 98 29.02 12.52 19.03
N PRO A 99 28.99 11.36 19.70
CA PRO A 99 29.76 10.22 19.27
C PRO A 99 29.24 9.71 17.92
N GLU A 100 30.13 9.14 17.12
CA GLU A 100 29.74 8.43 15.91
C GLU A 100 28.86 7.22 16.28
N GLN A 101 27.70 7.11 15.65
CA GLN A 101 26.72 6.08 15.94
C GLN A 101 26.36 5.33 14.66
N GLU A 102 26.52 4.01 14.69
CA GLU A 102 26.03 3.13 13.63
C GLU A 102 24.49 3.08 13.67
N ILE A 103 23.85 3.62 12.63
CA ILE A 103 22.40 3.58 12.46
C ILE A 103 22.00 2.36 11.62
N LYS A 104 21.15 1.50 12.18
CA LYS A 104 20.57 0.38 11.44
C LYS A 104 19.34 0.84 10.66
N THR A 105 19.24 0.40 9.41
CA THR A 105 18.09 0.73 8.54
C THR A 105 16.83 -0.05 8.89
N LEU A 106 16.98 -1.15 9.65
CA LEU A 106 15.91 -2.13 9.95
C LEU A 106 15.31 -2.76 8.68
N GLU A 107 16.14 -2.89 7.65
CA GLU A 107 15.82 -3.50 6.35
C GLU A 107 16.68 -4.77 6.08
N GLU A 108 17.53 -5.20 7.03
CA GLU A 108 18.55 -6.25 6.85
C GLU A 108 17.97 -7.67 6.68
N ASP A 109 16.83 -7.92 7.33
CA ASP A 109 16.10 -9.20 7.31
C ASP A 109 15.14 -9.31 6.12
N GLU A 110 15.20 -8.37 5.18
CA GLU A 110 14.30 -8.28 4.05
C GLU A 110 15.03 -8.43 2.71
N GLU A 111 14.34 -9.02 1.75
CA GLU A 111 14.77 -9.17 0.37
C GLU A 111 14.10 -8.10 -0.50
N GLU A 112 14.90 -7.38 -1.28
CA GLU A 112 14.41 -6.38 -2.24
C GLU A 112 13.90 -7.08 -3.50
N LEU A 113 12.57 -7.15 -3.65
CA LEU A 113 11.92 -7.76 -4.82
C LEU A 113 11.80 -6.78 -5.99
N PHE A 114 11.79 -5.49 -5.69
CA PHE A 114 11.61 -4.42 -6.65
C PHE A 114 12.19 -3.11 -6.11
N LYS A 115 12.84 -2.34 -6.97
CA LYS A 115 13.29 -0.97 -6.69
C LYS A 115 13.17 -0.10 -7.92
N MET A 116 12.55 1.06 -7.78
CA MET A 116 12.45 2.02 -8.88
C MET A 116 12.21 3.45 -8.40
N ARG A 117 12.73 4.41 -9.16
CA ARG A 117 12.48 5.85 -8.97
C ARG A 117 11.01 6.21 -9.18
N ALA A 118 10.41 6.94 -8.24
CA ALA A 118 9.03 7.37 -8.32
C ALA A 118 8.76 8.69 -7.57
N LYS A 119 7.58 9.27 -7.82
CA LYS A 119 7.01 10.37 -7.03
C LYS A 119 5.68 9.92 -6.43
N LEU A 120 5.54 10.10 -5.11
CA LEU A 120 4.37 9.71 -4.32
C LEU A 120 3.55 10.93 -3.93
N PHE A 121 2.23 10.79 -4.02
CA PHE A 121 1.23 11.78 -3.66
C PHE A 121 0.27 11.18 -2.63
N ARG A 122 -0.23 12.05 -1.75
CA ARG A 122 -1.31 11.76 -0.80
C ARG A 122 -2.53 12.56 -1.21
N PHE A 123 -3.71 11.94 -1.15
CA PHE A 123 -4.97 12.65 -1.29
C PHE A 123 -5.35 13.33 0.03
N ALA A 124 -5.43 14.65 0.03
CA ALA A 124 -5.86 15.44 1.18
C ALA A 124 -7.35 15.73 1.06
N SER A 125 -8.18 14.87 1.67
CA SER A 125 -9.64 15.06 1.75
C SER A 125 -10.09 15.99 2.89
N GLU A 126 -9.16 16.38 3.76
CA GLU A 126 -9.43 17.23 4.93
C GLU A 126 -9.62 18.71 4.55
N ASN A 127 -9.17 19.12 3.36
CA ASN A 127 -9.34 20.49 2.87
C ASN A 127 -10.73 20.65 2.24
N ASP A 128 -11.24 21.89 2.21
CA ASP A 128 -12.52 22.23 1.57
C ASP A 128 -12.62 21.75 0.11
N LEU A 129 -11.47 21.65 -0.58
CA LEU A 129 -11.34 21.05 -1.91
C LEU A 129 -10.37 19.86 -1.85
N PRO A 130 -10.84 18.64 -2.16
CA PRO A 130 -9.98 17.47 -2.18
C PRO A 130 -8.89 17.62 -3.24
N GLU A 131 -7.63 17.51 -2.82
CA GLU A 131 -6.48 17.73 -3.70
C GLU A 131 -5.36 16.71 -3.48
N TRP A 132 -4.55 16.49 -4.52
CA TRP A 132 -3.36 15.66 -4.44
C TRP A 132 -2.17 16.49 -3.97
N LYS A 133 -1.59 16.16 -2.81
CA LYS A 133 -0.36 16.77 -2.29
C LYS A 133 0.83 15.86 -2.52
N GLU A 134 1.97 16.42 -2.92
CA GLU A 134 3.21 15.66 -3.00
C GLU A 134 3.63 15.19 -1.60
N ARG A 135 3.84 13.88 -1.45
CA ARG A 135 4.27 13.28 -0.19
C ARG A 135 5.78 13.04 -0.19
N GLY A 136 6.36 12.66 -1.33
CA GLY A 136 7.81 12.50 -1.47
C GLY A 136 8.25 12.01 -2.85
N THR A 137 9.50 12.29 -3.19
CA THR A 137 10.18 11.80 -4.39
C THR A 137 11.40 11.00 -3.98
N GLY A 138 11.58 9.82 -4.57
CA GLY A 138 12.66 8.89 -4.20
C GLY A 138 12.50 7.50 -4.81
N ASP A 139 13.19 6.52 -4.25
CA ASP A 139 13.09 5.13 -4.69
C ASP A 139 12.00 4.38 -3.90
N VAL A 140 11.03 3.81 -4.60
CA VAL A 140 10.07 2.87 -4.02
C VAL A 140 10.65 1.47 -4.06
N LYS A 141 10.54 0.76 -2.94
CA LYS A 141 10.97 -0.63 -2.78
C LYS A 141 9.81 -1.52 -2.39
N LEU A 142 9.79 -2.74 -2.91
CA LEU A 142 8.98 -3.84 -2.38
C LEU A 142 9.92 -4.79 -1.65
N LEU A 143 9.71 -4.92 -0.34
CA LEU A 143 10.59 -5.67 0.56
C LEU A 143 9.83 -6.86 1.14
N LYS A 144 10.44 -8.05 1.06
CA LYS A 144 9.88 -9.28 1.64
C LYS A 144 10.72 -9.74 2.81
N HIS A 145 10.10 -9.91 3.97
CA HIS A 145 10.78 -10.44 5.15
C HIS A 145 11.15 -11.91 4.94
N LYS A 146 12.43 -12.27 5.19
CA LYS A 146 12.97 -13.63 4.95
C LYS A 146 12.26 -14.70 5.77
N GLU A 147 12.10 -14.48 7.08
CA GLU A 147 11.43 -15.44 7.97
C GLU A 147 9.90 -15.36 7.92
N LYS A 148 9.35 -14.15 8.08
CA LYS A 148 7.91 -13.94 8.18
C LYS A 148 7.21 -13.97 6.83
N GLY A 149 7.89 -13.91 5.69
CA GLY A 149 7.28 -13.89 4.35
C GLY A 149 6.26 -12.76 4.13
N THR A 150 6.27 -11.72 4.97
CA THR A 150 5.41 -10.54 4.82
C THR A 150 6.05 -9.58 3.83
N ILE A 151 5.26 -8.97 2.95
CA ILE A 151 5.74 -8.03 1.94
C ILE A 151 5.25 -6.62 2.27
N ARG A 152 6.15 -5.64 2.30
CA ARG A 152 5.84 -4.23 2.52
C ARG A 152 6.35 -3.35 1.38
N LEU A 153 5.67 -2.24 1.19
CA LEU A 153 6.12 -1.14 0.35
C LEU A 153 6.84 -0.13 1.25
N LEU A 154 8.07 0.20 0.90
CA LEU A 154 8.88 1.20 1.59
C LEU A 154 9.38 2.23 0.59
N MET A 155 9.25 3.51 0.90
CA MET A 155 9.77 4.59 0.08
C MET A 155 10.40 5.67 0.95
N ARG A 156 11.59 6.14 0.57
CA ARG A 156 12.33 7.20 1.25
C ARG A 156 12.51 8.39 0.32
N ARG A 157 12.50 9.60 0.89
CA ARG A 157 12.77 10.83 0.15
C ARG A 157 14.26 10.97 -0.15
N ASP A 158 14.57 11.56 -1.30
CA ASP A 158 15.94 11.94 -1.61
C ASP A 158 16.51 12.93 -0.60
N LYS A 159 17.84 12.86 -0.42
CA LYS A 159 18.66 13.74 0.44
C LYS A 159 18.36 13.59 1.93
N THR A 160 17.10 13.71 2.33
CA THR A 160 16.65 13.62 3.73
C THR A 160 16.53 12.18 4.23
N LEU A 161 16.39 11.19 3.33
CA LEU A 161 16.20 9.76 3.64
C LEU A 161 14.99 9.44 4.55
N LYS A 162 14.13 10.44 4.81
CA LYS A 162 12.89 10.30 5.57
C LYS A 162 11.92 9.40 4.84
N ILE A 163 11.27 8.50 5.57
CA ILE A 163 10.24 7.62 5.04
C ILE A 163 9.04 8.47 4.57
N CYS A 164 8.50 8.16 3.39
CA CYS A 164 7.29 8.77 2.86
C CYS A 164 6.16 7.78 2.59
N ALA A 165 6.46 6.48 2.55
CA ALA A 165 5.48 5.39 2.61
C ALA A 165 6.10 4.18 3.31
N ASN A 166 5.33 3.54 4.18
CA ASN A 166 5.69 2.30 4.86
C ASN A 166 4.42 1.54 5.26
N HIS A 167 4.01 0.58 4.45
CA HIS A 167 2.84 -0.26 4.74
C HIS A 167 2.96 -1.65 4.13
N TYR A 168 2.29 -2.63 4.73
CA TYR A 168 2.20 -3.98 4.18
C TYR A 168 1.29 -4.05 2.96
N ILE A 169 1.65 -4.88 2.00
CA ILE A 169 0.75 -5.25 0.90
C ILE A 169 -0.26 -6.24 1.44
N THR A 170 -1.54 -5.90 1.33
CA THR A 170 -2.65 -6.78 1.73
C THR A 170 -3.31 -7.43 0.51
N PRO A 171 -3.93 -8.63 0.66
CA PRO A 171 -4.63 -9.29 -0.44
C PRO A 171 -5.78 -8.49 -1.05
N LEU A 172 -6.33 -7.52 -0.31
CA LEU A 172 -7.45 -6.68 -0.76
C LEU A 172 -6.99 -5.40 -1.47
N MET A 173 -5.69 -5.09 -1.43
CA MET A 173 -5.13 -3.88 -2.04
C MET A 173 -5.10 -4.00 -3.57
N GLU A 174 -5.61 -2.99 -4.27
CA GLU A 174 -5.67 -2.96 -5.74
C GLU A 174 -5.11 -1.65 -6.30
N LEU A 175 -4.32 -1.75 -7.37
CA LEU A 175 -3.80 -0.59 -8.10
C LEU A 175 -4.81 -0.17 -9.18
N LYS A 176 -5.40 1.01 -9.02
CA LYS A 176 -6.30 1.63 -10.00
C LYS A 176 -5.56 2.63 -10.88
N PRO A 177 -5.79 2.66 -12.19
CA PRO A 177 -5.21 3.69 -13.06
C PRO A 177 -5.72 5.07 -12.65
N ASN A 178 -4.86 6.08 -12.67
CA ASN A 178 -5.27 7.46 -12.42
C ASN A 178 -5.86 8.10 -13.69
N ALA A 179 -7.01 8.76 -13.58
CA ALA A 179 -7.58 9.49 -14.71
C ALA A 179 -6.61 10.62 -15.14
N GLY A 180 -6.25 10.67 -16.42
CA GLY A 180 -5.32 11.66 -16.96
C GLY A 180 -3.83 11.31 -16.83
N SER A 181 -3.46 10.10 -16.39
CA SER A 181 -2.07 9.64 -16.47
C SER A 181 -1.96 8.14 -16.72
N ASP A 182 -1.21 7.77 -17.74
CA ASP A 182 -0.84 6.40 -18.13
C ASP A 182 0.34 5.83 -17.31
N ARG A 183 1.03 6.70 -16.56
CA ARG A 183 2.22 6.39 -15.76
C ARG A 183 1.98 6.52 -14.26
N ALA A 184 0.73 6.49 -13.82
CA ALA A 184 0.38 6.61 -12.41
C ALA A 184 -0.68 5.61 -11.95
N TRP A 185 -0.51 5.12 -10.71
CA TRP A 185 -1.43 4.22 -10.03
C TRP A 185 -1.90 4.80 -8.71
N VAL A 186 -3.13 4.48 -8.33
CA VAL A 186 -3.78 4.91 -7.09
C VAL A 186 -4.22 3.69 -6.29
N TRP A 187 -3.99 3.70 -4.98
CA TRP A 187 -4.48 2.66 -4.07
C TRP A 187 -4.77 3.21 -2.68
N ASN A 188 -5.54 2.46 -1.90
CA ASN A 188 -5.84 2.75 -0.51
C ASN A 188 -4.97 1.86 0.39
N THR A 189 -4.42 2.44 1.45
CA THR A 189 -3.78 1.72 2.55
C THR A 189 -4.46 2.08 3.87
N HIS A 190 -4.79 1.08 4.68
CA HIS A 190 -5.48 1.31 5.97
C HIS A 190 -4.52 1.74 7.09
N ALA A 191 -3.23 1.40 6.97
CA ALA A 191 -2.24 1.63 8.01
C ALA A 191 -0.86 1.90 7.39
N ASP A 192 -0.67 3.11 6.86
CA ASP A 192 0.66 3.63 6.53
C ASP A 192 1.37 4.15 7.78
N PHE A 193 2.64 3.79 7.93
CA PHE A 193 3.47 4.07 9.10
C PHE A 193 4.65 5.00 8.76
N ALA A 194 4.53 5.86 7.74
CA ALA A 194 5.60 6.78 7.39
C ALA A 194 5.86 7.87 8.45
N ASP A 195 4.83 8.26 9.21
CA ASP A 195 4.91 9.26 10.29
C ASP A 195 4.96 8.58 11.69
N GLU A 196 5.50 7.35 11.77
CA GLU A 196 5.60 6.54 13.00
C GLU A 196 4.27 6.29 13.72
N SER A 197 3.16 6.48 13.01
CA SER A 197 1.80 6.31 13.47
C SER A 197 0.96 5.72 12.35
N PRO A 198 0.12 4.69 12.62
CA PRO A 198 -0.68 4.06 11.58
C PRO A 198 -1.81 4.99 11.13
N LYS A 199 -1.79 5.41 9.86
CA LYS A 199 -2.81 6.28 9.27
C LYS A 199 -3.42 5.66 8.01
N PRO A 200 -4.75 5.73 7.82
CA PRO A 200 -5.36 5.38 6.56
C PRO A 200 -5.05 6.47 5.53
N GLU A 201 -4.54 6.07 4.36
CA GLU A 201 -4.18 6.99 3.30
C GLU A 201 -4.61 6.50 1.92
N LEU A 202 -5.03 7.44 1.08
CA LEU A 202 -5.21 7.23 -0.35
C LEU A 202 -3.99 7.78 -1.08
N LEU A 203 -3.19 6.89 -1.63
CA LEU A 203 -1.89 7.18 -2.21
C LEU A 203 -1.96 7.08 -3.73
N ALA A 204 -1.20 7.94 -4.40
CA ALA A 204 -0.93 7.82 -5.83
C ALA A 204 0.57 7.85 -6.08
N ILE A 205 1.06 6.97 -6.95
CA ILE A 205 2.46 6.93 -7.36
C ILE A 205 2.57 7.20 -8.85
N ARG A 206 3.52 8.05 -9.23
CA ARG A 206 3.84 8.37 -10.62
C ARG A 206 5.27 7.95 -10.94
N PHE A 207 5.44 7.31 -12.08
CA PHE A 207 6.74 6.92 -12.62
C PHE A 207 7.14 7.79 -13.79
N LEU A 208 8.42 7.72 -14.20
CA LEU A 208 8.93 8.48 -15.33
C LEU A 208 8.18 8.14 -16.63
N ASN A 209 8.06 6.84 -16.93
CA ASN A 209 7.48 6.29 -18.15
C ASN A 209 6.31 5.34 -17.84
N ALA A 210 5.40 5.17 -18.80
CA ALA A 210 4.28 4.23 -18.69
C ALA A 210 4.77 2.77 -18.53
N GLU A 211 5.83 2.37 -19.22
CA GLU A 211 6.44 1.04 -19.08
C GLU A 211 6.90 0.76 -17.66
N ASN A 212 7.51 1.74 -17.01
CA ASN A 212 7.93 1.63 -15.62
C ASN A 212 6.72 1.46 -14.70
N ALA A 213 5.65 2.22 -14.94
CA ALA A 213 4.41 2.04 -14.20
C ALA A 213 3.84 0.61 -14.37
N GLN A 214 3.88 0.02 -15.57
CA GLN A 214 3.44 -1.36 -15.79
C GLN A 214 4.35 -2.38 -15.08
N LYS A 215 5.68 -2.20 -15.11
CA LYS A 215 6.64 -3.05 -14.38
C LYS A 215 6.35 -3.06 -12.88
N PHE A 216 6.09 -1.88 -12.31
CA PHE A 216 5.69 -1.78 -10.91
C PHE A 216 4.38 -2.51 -10.65
N LYS A 217 3.35 -2.29 -11.47
CA LYS A 217 2.05 -2.96 -11.31
C LYS A 217 2.18 -4.48 -11.36
N ALA A 218 2.90 -5.01 -12.34
CA ALA A 218 3.12 -6.45 -12.48
C ALA A 218 3.79 -7.04 -11.23
N LYS A 219 4.85 -6.38 -10.73
CA LYS A 219 5.55 -6.82 -9.51
C LYS A 219 4.70 -6.68 -8.26
N PHE A 220 3.89 -5.62 -8.17
CA PHE A 220 2.97 -5.42 -7.06
C PHE A 220 1.87 -6.49 -7.02
N GLU A 221 1.29 -6.84 -8.16
CA GLU A 221 0.27 -7.89 -8.27
C GLU A 221 0.86 -9.28 -7.98
N GLU A 222 2.09 -9.55 -8.42
CA GLU A 222 2.84 -10.76 -8.05
C GLU A 222 2.99 -10.87 -6.51
N CYS A 223 3.45 -9.80 -5.86
CA CYS A 223 3.57 -9.73 -4.41
C CYS A 223 2.22 -9.92 -3.70
N ARG A 224 1.17 -9.24 -4.16
CA ARG A 224 -0.19 -9.37 -3.63
C ARG A 224 -0.69 -10.82 -3.71
N ASN A 225 -0.49 -11.48 -4.85
CA ASN A 225 -0.87 -12.87 -5.06
C ASN A 225 -0.09 -13.82 -4.16
N GLU A 226 1.18 -13.54 -3.88
CA GLU A 226 1.98 -14.32 -2.93
C GLU A 226 1.42 -14.19 -1.50
N VAL A 227 1.08 -12.98 -1.07
CA VAL A 227 0.47 -12.74 0.25
C VAL A 227 -0.89 -13.44 0.36
N ASP A 228 -1.72 -13.39 -0.69
CA ASP A 228 -3.03 -14.06 -0.71
C ASP A 228 -2.91 -15.59 -0.62
N LYS A 229 -2.00 -16.19 -1.40
CA LYS A 229 -1.72 -17.63 -1.34
C LYS A 229 -1.25 -18.04 0.05
N ARG A 230 -0.42 -17.23 0.71
CA ARG A 230 0.06 -17.50 2.06
C ARG A 230 -1.04 -17.38 3.10
N ALA A 231 -1.91 -16.38 3.00
CA ALA A 231 -3.06 -16.23 3.88
C ALA A 231 -4.01 -17.45 3.80
N LYS A 232 -4.23 -17.99 2.59
CA LYS A 232 -5.03 -19.19 2.38
C LYS A 232 -4.40 -20.45 2.96
N LYS A 233 -3.09 -20.66 2.75
CA LYS A 233 -2.36 -21.81 3.34
C LYS A 233 -2.42 -21.80 4.87
N ALA A 234 -2.19 -20.65 5.50
CA ALA A 234 -2.28 -20.50 6.95
C ALA A 234 -3.70 -20.71 7.50
N GLY A 235 -4.73 -20.57 6.66
CA GLY A 235 -6.13 -20.89 7.00
C GLY A 235 -6.44 -22.39 6.95
N THR A 236 -5.86 -23.13 5.99
CA THR A 236 -6.02 -24.58 5.87
C THR A 236 -5.32 -25.35 6.99
N ASP A 237 -4.11 -24.94 7.39
CA ASP A 237 -3.34 -25.60 8.46
C ASP A 237 -4.04 -25.49 9.84
N LYS A 238 -4.89 -24.48 10.06
CA LYS A 238 -5.68 -24.34 11.29
C LYS A 238 -6.87 -25.29 11.37
N ASN A 239 -7.47 -25.67 10.24
CA ASN A 239 -8.57 -26.64 10.22
C ASN A 239 -8.06 -28.08 10.39
N ASP A 240 -6.92 -28.43 9.79
CA ASP A 240 -6.28 -29.74 10.00
C ASP A 240 -5.78 -29.94 11.44
N SER A 241 -5.36 -28.86 12.11
CA SER A 241 -5.00 -28.93 13.52
C SER A 241 -6.23 -29.08 14.41
N ALA A 242 -7.35 -28.43 14.09
CA ALA A 242 -8.58 -28.50 14.89
C ALA A 242 -9.28 -29.86 14.80
N ASP A 243 -9.35 -30.47 13.61
CA ASP A 243 -9.93 -31.81 13.42
C ASP A 243 -9.10 -32.89 14.14
N LYS A 244 -7.76 -32.77 14.16
CA LYS A 244 -6.89 -33.71 14.89
C LYS A 244 -6.97 -33.59 16.41
N VAL A 245 -7.26 -32.42 16.98
CA VAL A 245 -7.51 -32.32 18.43
C VAL A 245 -8.91 -32.81 18.79
N ALA A 246 -9.91 -32.63 17.93
CA ALA A 246 -11.26 -33.14 18.14
C ALA A 246 -11.29 -34.68 18.10
N GLU A 247 -10.65 -35.30 17.12
CA GLU A 247 -10.56 -36.77 16.99
C GLU A 247 -9.82 -37.39 18.20
N LYS A 248 -8.80 -36.71 18.72
CA LYS A 248 -8.04 -37.15 19.90
C LYS A 248 -8.76 -36.90 21.24
N LEU A 249 -9.72 -35.98 21.29
CA LEU A 249 -10.57 -35.72 22.46
C LEU A 249 -11.74 -36.72 22.55
N GLU A 250 -12.27 -37.19 21.41
CA GLU A 250 -13.29 -38.23 21.40
C GLU A 250 -12.74 -39.60 21.83
N GLU A 251 -11.51 -39.94 21.44
CA GLU A 251 -10.85 -41.21 21.79
C GLU A 251 -10.53 -41.34 23.31
N LEU A 252 -10.51 -40.22 24.05
CA LEU A 252 -10.26 -40.18 25.50
C LEU A 252 -11.53 -40.28 26.36
N SER A 253 -12.74 -40.26 25.78
CA SER A 253 -13.99 -40.08 26.54
C SER A 253 -14.80 -41.36 26.84
N VAL A 254 -14.36 -42.55 26.42
CA VAL A 254 -15.10 -43.81 26.68
C VAL A 254 -14.31 -44.74 27.62
N LYS A 255 -14.54 -44.56 28.93
CA LYS A 255 -14.64 -45.65 29.92
C LYS A 255 -15.14 -45.12 31.27
N GLU A 256 -16.46 -45.06 31.41
CA GLU A 256 -17.11 -45.35 32.69
C GLU A 256 -18.16 -46.45 32.48
N GLU A 257 -17.99 -47.58 33.16
CA GLU A 257 -19.09 -48.41 33.66
C GLU A 257 -18.76 -48.83 35.10
N SER A 258 -19.34 -48.08 36.04
CA SER A 258 -20.10 -48.52 37.22
C SER A 258 -19.85 -49.90 37.86
N LYS A 259 -19.64 -49.90 39.20
CA LYS A 259 -20.48 -50.63 40.19
C LYS A 259 -20.19 -50.24 41.66
N GLU A 260 -21.05 -49.37 42.19
CA GLU A 260 -21.80 -49.39 43.47
C GLU A 260 -21.35 -50.29 44.66
N SER A 261 -21.14 -49.71 45.86
CA SER A 261 -22.01 -49.82 47.08
C SER A 261 -21.31 -49.53 48.44
N GLU A 262 -21.95 -48.63 49.22
CA GLU A 262 -22.11 -48.48 50.69
C GLU A 262 -20.90 -48.53 51.67
N LYS A 263 -20.54 -47.44 52.39
CA LYS A 263 -21.16 -46.74 53.57
C LYS A 263 -20.80 -47.35 54.94
N LYS A 264 -19.95 -46.68 55.74
CA LYS A 264 -20.25 -46.29 57.15
C LYS A 264 -19.25 -45.30 57.80
N GLU A 265 -19.86 -44.28 58.41
CA GLU A 265 -19.49 -43.32 59.48
C GLU A 265 -18.20 -43.60 60.28
N THR A 266 -17.43 -42.60 60.77
CA THR A 266 -17.81 -41.76 61.93
C THR A 266 -16.81 -40.60 62.18
N LYS A 267 -17.33 -39.35 62.15
CA LYS A 267 -17.26 -38.23 63.14
C LYS A 267 -15.94 -37.70 63.78
N GLU A 268 -15.71 -36.40 63.50
CA GLU A 268 -15.24 -35.22 64.30
C GLU A 268 -14.15 -35.28 65.39
N LYS A 269 -13.17 -34.35 65.26
CA LYS A 269 -12.77 -33.27 66.21
C LYS A 269 -11.61 -32.45 65.58
N ASN A 270 -11.76 -31.19 65.18
CA ASN A 270 -11.81 -29.89 65.90
C ASN A 270 -10.49 -29.41 66.54
N GLU A 271 -10.23 -28.10 66.36
CA GLU A 271 -9.24 -27.15 66.99
C GLU A 271 -7.77 -27.28 66.57
N GLU A 272 -7.10 -26.27 65.99
CA GLU A 272 -6.78 -24.87 66.39
C GLU A 272 -5.73 -24.75 67.52
N LYS A 273 -4.72 -23.90 67.26
CA LYS A 273 -3.61 -23.39 68.12
C LYS A 273 -2.43 -24.34 68.42
N GLN A 274 -1.28 -24.06 67.81
CA GLN A 274 -0.30 -23.06 68.29
C GLN A 274 0.76 -22.77 67.22
#